data_AF-A0A7C6STV1-F1
#
_entry.id   AF-A0A7C6STV1-F1
#
_cell.length_a   1.000
_cell.length_b   1.000
_cell.length_c   1.000
_cell.angle_alpha   90.00
_cell.angle_beta   90.00
_cell.angle_gamma   90.00
#
_symmetry.space_group_name_H-M   'P 1'
#
loop_
_entity.id
_entity.type
_entity.pdbx_description
1 polymer ?
#
loop_
_entity_poly.entity_id
_entity_poly.type
_entity_poly.pdbx_seq_one_letter_code
_entity_poly.pdbx_strand_id
1 'polypeptide(L)'
;MRKHNKTFHIRFTKSEYEKLCSLSERTGLPKSTYVRFMIKGQVPKDRPSPDYYAMTKQLYRIGTLLNQIAARAHTTNYIDAKQLEEALMMHRQALLDIQEAVLLPEAMDTETVLHHAKELEVLGEQTEPSTEPMV
;
A
#
# COMPACT_ATOMS: atom_id res chain seq x y z
N MET A 1 11.14 9.65 -23.68
CA MET A 1 9.80 10.28 -23.60
C MET A 1 9.34 10.32 -22.14
N ARG A 2 9.00 11.49 -21.58
CA ARG A 2 8.59 11.60 -20.17
C ARG A 2 7.11 11.26 -20.04
N LYS A 3 6.75 10.23 -19.26
CA LYS A 3 5.35 9.74 -19.12
C LYS A 3 4.40 10.73 -18.43
N HIS A 4 4.93 11.73 -17.71
CA HIS A 4 4.15 12.77 -17.02
C HIS A 4 4.69 14.14 -17.38
N ASN A 5 3.98 14.87 -18.24
CA ASN A 5 4.39 16.17 -18.80
C ASN A 5 3.49 17.35 -18.40
N LYS A 6 2.38 17.09 -17.69
CA LYS A 6 1.50 18.13 -17.16
C LYS A 6 1.88 18.46 -15.72
N THR A 7 1.92 19.74 -15.38
CA THR A 7 2.24 20.25 -14.03
C THR A 7 0.96 20.79 -13.38
N PHE A 8 0.81 20.58 -12.09
CA PHE A 8 -0.28 21.07 -11.27
C PHE A 8 0.30 21.68 -9.99
N HIS A 9 -0.10 22.89 -9.64
CA HIS A 9 0.35 23.59 -8.44
C HIS A 9 -0.77 23.58 -7.40
N ILE A 10 -0.49 23.02 -6.21
CA ILE A 10 -1.41 22.98 -5.07
C ILE A 10 -0.82 23.83 -3.96
N ARG A 11 -1.64 24.65 -3.32
CA ARG A 11 -1.29 25.34 -2.07
C ARG A 11 -1.85 24.53 -0.91
N PHE A 12 -1.03 24.29 0.10
CA PHE A 12 -1.41 23.60 1.33
C PHE A 12 -1.26 24.57 2.50
N THR A 13 -2.10 24.40 3.52
CA THR A 13 -1.80 24.94 4.84
C THR A 13 -0.62 24.19 5.47
N LYS A 14 0.01 24.77 6.49
CA LYS A 14 1.18 24.16 7.14
C LYS A 14 0.87 22.75 7.69
N SER A 15 -0.29 22.59 8.32
CA SER A 15 -0.73 21.31 8.92
C SER A 15 -1.01 20.24 7.86
N GLU A 16 -1.62 20.61 6.73
CA GLU A 16 -1.85 19.68 5.61
C GLU A 16 -0.55 19.21 4.97
N TYR A 17 0.42 20.11 4.83
CA TYR A 17 1.72 19.77 4.26
C TYR A 17 2.51 18.82 5.18
N GLU A 18 2.48 19.04 6.49
CA GLU A 18 3.09 18.15 7.48
C GLU A 18 2.44 16.75 7.45
N LYS A 19 1.11 16.68 7.33
CA LYS A 19 0.38 15.41 7.13
C LYS A 19 0.82 14.71 5.85
N LEU A 20 0.91 15.41 4.72
CA LEU A 20 1.37 14.82 3.46
C LEU A 20 2.83 14.31 3.55
N CYS A 21 3.72 15.04 4.24
CA CYS A 21 5.09 14.61 4.46
C CYS A 21 5.16 13.34 5.32
N SER A 22 4.45 13.30 6.46
CA SER A 22 4.42 12.11 7.32
C SER A 22 3.82 10.88 6.61
N LEU A 23 2.77 11.05 5.80
CA LEU A 23 2.21 9.96 4.99
C LEU A 23 3.20 9.47 3.92
N SER A 24 3.93 10.39 3.28
CA SER A 24 4.99 10.07 2.33
C SER A 24 6.13 9.27 2.99
N GLU A 25 6.50 9.61 4.22
CA GLU A 25 7.54 8.92 4.99
C GLU A 25 7.09 7.52 5.44
N ARG A 26 5.89 7.40 5.99
CA ARG A 26 5.33 6.11 6.44
C ARG A 26 5.18 5.09 5.32
N THR A 27 4.77 5.56 4.14
CA THR A 27 4.58 4.71 2.96
C THR A 27 5.89 4.50 2.17
N GLY A 28 6.92 5.31 2.42
CA GLY A 28 8.17 5.29 1.67
C GLY A 28 8.02 5.73 0.21
N LEU A 29 6.90 6.35 -0.15
CA LEU A 29 6.62 6.83 -1.50
C LEU A 29 6.87 8.33 -1.60
N PRO A 30 7.39 8.84 -2.73
CA PRO A 30 7.47 10.28 -2.92
C PRO A 30 6.07 10.88 -2.99
N LYS A 31 5.91 12.10 -2.44
CA LYS A 31 4.65 12.86 -2.40
C LYS A 31 3.88 12.85 -3.73
N SER A 32 4.58 13.00 -4.85
CA SER A 32 3.97 12.98 -6.19
C SER A 32 3.36 11.63 -6.57
N THR A 33 3.94 10.52 -6.11
CA THR A 33 3.39 9.18 -6.29
C THR A 33 2.21 8.98 -5.35
N TYR A 34 2.31 9.42 -4.10
CA TYR A 34 1.23 9.32 -3.11
C TYR A 34 -0.07 10.01 -3.60
N VAL A 35 0.04 11.25 -4.10
CA VAL A 35 -1.09 11.97 -4.71
C VAL A 35 -1.65 11.23 -5.93
N ARG A 36 -0.81 10.59 -6.74
CA ARG A 36 -1.29 9.79 -7.89
C ARG A 36 -2.06 8.54 -7.47
N PHE A 37 -1.71 7.91 -6.35
CA PHE A 37 -2.49 6.81 -5.79
C PHE A 37 -3.87 7.31 -5.34
N MET A 38 -3.94 8.48 -4.68
CA MET A 38 -5.22 9.09 -4.35
C MET A 38 -6.08 9.40 -5.58
N ILE A 39 -5.48 9.91 -6.67
CA ILE A 39 -6.22 10.16 -7.93
C ILE A 39 -6.82 8.85 -8.49
N LYS A 40 -6.19 7.70 -8.23
CA LYS A 40 -6.70 6.38 -8.61
C LYS A 40 -7.73 5.80 -7.62
N GLY A 41 -8.05 6.52 -6.54
CA GLY A 41 -8.95 6.03 -5.49
C GLY A 41 -8.33 4.95 -4.61
N GLN A 42 -7.00 4.94 -4.43
CA GLN A 42 -6.30 3.98 -3.56
C GLN A 42 -5.46 4.71 -2.51
N VAL A 43 -5.49 4.27 -1.24
CA VAL A 43 -4.51 4.70 -0.22
C VAL A 43 -3.35 3.71 -0.20
N PRO A 44 -2.11 4.17 -0.43
CA PRO A 44 -0.94 3.33 -0.21
C PRO A 44 -0.85 2.88 1.25
N LYS A 45 -0.70 1.57 1.49
CA LYS A 45 -0.42 1.04 2.84
C LYS A 45 0.93 1.52 3.34
N ASP A 46 1.03 1.62 4.65
CA ASP A 46 2.30 1.85 5.33
C ASP A 46 3.31 0.77 4.99
N ARG A 47 4.58 1.15 5.01
CA ARG A 47 5.66 0.20 4.77
C ARG A 47 5.59 -0.91 5.83
N PRO A 48 5.54 -2.19 5.42
CA PRO A 48 5.49 -3.28 6.38
C PRO A 48 6.78 -3.31 7.20
N SER A 49 6.67 -3.78 8.44
CA SER A 49 7.79 -3.89 9.38
C SER A 49 8.98 -4.62 8.74
N PRO A 50 10.24 -4.23 9.03
CA PRO A 50 11.42 -5.01 8.63
C PRO A 50 11.31 -6.51 8.96
N ASP A 51 10.65 -6.86 10.06
CA ASP A 51 10.43 -8.24 10.49
C ASP A 51 9.55 -9.05 9.52
N TYR A 52 8.62 -8.39 8.83
CA TYR A 52 7.80 -9.02 7.79
C TYR A 52 8.67 -9.51 6.63
N TYR A 53 9.66 -8.72 6.22
CA TYR A 53 10.61 -9.12 5.17
C TYR A 53 11.51 -10.27 5.62
N ALA A 54 11.91 -10.30 6.90
CA ALA A 54 12.65 -11.42 7.45
C ALA A 54 11.81 -12.70 7.47
N MET A 55 10.54 -12.61 7.91
CA MET A 55 9.58 -13.72 7.93
C MET A 55 9.34 -14.29 6.53
N THR A 56 8.97 -13.44 5.56
CA THR A 56 8.71 -13.88 4.18
C THR A 56 9.91 -14.57 3.56
N LYS A 57 11.14 -14.09 3.81
CA LYS A 57 12.37 -14.75 3.36
C LYS A 57 12.53 -16.15 3.97
N GLN A 58 12.22 -16.34 5.25
CA GLN A 58 12.23 -17.67 5.86
C GLN A 58 11.19 -18.59 5.24
N LEU A 59 9.98 -18.09 4.98
CA LEU A 59 8.93 -18.86 4.33
C LEU A 59 9.32 -19.32 2.92
N TYR A 60 9.92 -18.45 2.10
CA TYR A 60 10.46 -18.84 0.80
C TYR A 60 11.55 -19.92 0.91
N ARG A 61 12.40 -19.84 1.94
CA ARG A 61 13.44 -20.86 2.18
C ARG A 61 12.83 -22.21 2.55
N ILE A 62 11.76 -22.23 3.35
CA ILE A 62 11.01 -23.45 3.69
C ILE A 62 10.39 -24.04 2.43
N GLY A 63 9.71 -23.23 1.61
CA GLY A 63 9.15 -23.69 0.33
C GLY A 63 10.21 -24.27 -0.62
N THR A 64 11.40 -23.69 -0.64
CA THR A 64 12.54 -24.20 -1.43
C THR A 64 13.03 -25.55 -0.89
N LEU A 65 13.14 -25.69 0.43
CA LEU A 65 13.54 -26.95 1.07
C LEU A 65 12.52 -28.06 0.81
N LEU A 66 11.23 -27.75 0.90
CA LEU A 66 10.15 -28.68 0.55
C LEU A 66 10.25 -29.15 -0.91
N ASN A 67 10.53 -28.23 -1.83
CA ASN A 67 10.71 -28.57 -3.24
C ASN A 67 11.92 -29.51 -3.48
N GLN A 68 12.99 -29.36 -2.70
CA GLN A 68 14.14 -30.25 -2.77
C GLN A 68 13.83 -31.65 -2.21
N ILE A 69 13.06 -31.72 -1.10
CA ILE A 69 12.59 -32.99 -0.54
C ILE A 69 11.70 -33.71 -1.55
N ALA A 70 10.82 -32.97 -2.24
CA ALA A 70 9.98 -33.49 -3.30
C ALA A 70 10.77 -34.07 -4.47
N ALA A 71 11.75 -33.31 -4.98
CA ALA A 71 12.59 -33.78 -6.08
C ALA A 71 13.36 -35.05 -5.70
N ARG A 72 13.92 -35.11 -4.48
CA ARG A 72 14.62 -36.30 -4.00
C ARG A 72 13.65 -37.48 -3.88
N ALA A 73 12.51 -37.30 -3.24
CA ALA A 73 11.53 -38.37 -3.04
C ALA A 73 10.98 -38.94 -4.37
N HIS A 74 10.77 -38.09 -5.37
CA HIS A 74 10.37 -38.49 -6.72
C HIS A 74 11.44 -39.36 -7.39
N THR A 75 12.72 -39.05 -7.21
CA THR A 75 13.80 -39.91 -7.74
C THR A 75 13.90 -41.27 -7.03
N THR A 76 13.48 -41.37 -5.76
CA THR A 76 13.53 -42.60 -4.97
C THR A 76 12.23 -43.42 -4.95
N ASN A 77 11.19 -43.00 -5.70
CA ASN A 77 9.86 -43.66 -5.76
C ASN A 77 9.16 -43.84 -4.39
N TYR A 78 9.53 -43.05 -3.38
CA TYR A 78 9.12 -43.31 -1.99
C TYR A 78 7.86 -42.51 -1.54
N ILE A 79 7.40 -41.54 -2.34
CA ILE A 79 6.29 -40.64 -1.96
C ILE A 79 5.30 -40.49 -3.12
N ASP A 80 4.01 -40.40 -2.78
CA ASP A 80 2.94 -40.04 -3.70
C ASP A 80 3.14 -38.58 -4.18
N ALA A 81 3.66 -38.44 -5.40
CA ALA A 81 4.03 -37.14 -5.99
C ALA A 81 2.85 -36.16 -6.02
N LYS A 82 1.63 -36.67 -6.12
CA LYS A 82 0.42 -35.86 -6.23
C LYS A 82 0.07 -35.13 -4.93
N GLN A 83 0.10 -35.84 -3.79
CA GLN A 83 -0.17 -35.23 -2.48
C GLN A 83 0.87 -34.16 -2.12
N LEU A 84 2.12 -34.36 -2.54
CA LEU A 84 3.19 -33.41 -2.27
C LEU A 84 3.08 -32.16 -3.13
N GLU A 85 2.68 -32.31 -4.39
CA GLU A 85 2.41 -31.19 -5.28
C GLU A 85 1.24 -30.34 -4.77
N GLU A 86 0.18 -30.98 -4.27
CA GLU A 86 -0.96 -30.30 -3.62
C GLU A 86 -0.52 -29.50 -2.38
N ALA A 87 0.31 -30.08 -1.51
CA ALA A 87 0.85 -29.39 -0.34
C ALA A 87 1.74 -28.18 -0.72
N LEU A 88 2.55 -28.30 -1.77
CA LEU A 88 3.36 -27.19 -2.28
C LEU A 88 2.50 -26.07 -2.88
N MET A 89 1.42 -26.42 -3.59
CA MET A 89 0.46 -25.43 -4.10
C MET A 89 -0.23 -24.68 -2.96
N MET A 90 -0.74 -25.39 -1.95
CA MET A 90 -1.36 -24.76 -0.78
C MET A 90 -0.39 -23.83 -0.04
N HIS A 91 0.87 -24.25 0.11
CA HIS A 91 1.89 -23.39 0.72
C HIS A 91 2.14 -22.12 -0.08
N ARG A 92 2.26 -22.22 -1.41
CA ARG A 92 2.43 -21.05 -2.28
C ARG A 92 1.22 -20.12 -2.21
N GLN A 93 0.01 -20.67 -2.21
CA GLN A 93 -1.22 -19.88 -2.13
C GLN A 93 -1.27 -19.10 -0.82
N ALA A 94 -0.99 -19.75 0.32
CA ALA A 94 -0.94 -19.08 1.61
C ALA A 94 0.09 -17.92 1.65
N LEU A 95 1.23 -18.06 0.95
CA LEU A 95 2.20 -16.95 0.84
C LEU A 95 1.67 -15.79 -0.01
N LEU A 96 0.97 -16.09 -1.09
CA LEU A 96 0.33 -15.07 -1.91
C LEU A 96 -0.75 -14.34 -1.11
N ASP A 97 -1.57 -15.06 -0.36
CA ASP A 97 -2.65 -14.47 0.47
C ASP A 97 -2.05 -13.56 1.56
N ILE A 98 -0.98 -13.99 2.23
CA ILE A 98 -0.26 -13.16 3.22
C ILE A 98 0.33 -11.92 2.54
N GLN A 99 0.94 -12.09 1.38
CA GLN A 99 1.54 -10.99 0.63
C GLN A 99 0.49 -9.98 0.18
N GLU A 100 -0.65 -10.47 -0.28
CA GLU A 100 -1.79 -9.66 -0.71
C GLU A 100 -2.36 -8.85 0.45
N ALA A 101 -2.64 -9.50 1.58
CA ALA A 101 -3.17 -8.84 2.77
C ALA A 101 -2.24 -7.73 3.29
N VAL A 102 -0.92 -7.93 3.21
CA VAL A 102 0.06 -6.98 3.77
C VAL A 102 0.45 -5.89 2.77
N LEU A 103 0.55 -6.18 1.47
CA LEU A 103 1.08 -5.24 0.49
C LEU A 103 0.04 -4.52 -0.35
N LEU A 104 -1.20 -5.04 -0.47
CA LEU A 104 -2.18 -4.37 -1.32
C LEU A 104 -2.63 -3.04 -0.70
N PRO A 105 -2.69 -1.96 -1.51
CA PRO A 105 -3.27 -0.70 -1.08
C PRO A 105 -4.77 -0.88 -0.79
N GLU A 106 -5.25 -0.21 0.24
CA GLU A 106 -6.68 -0.22 0.57
C GLU A 106 -7.43 0.70 -0.39
N ALA A 107 -8.64 0.28 -0.78
CA ALA A 107 -9.55 1.13 -1.53
C ALA A 107 -9.89 2.36 -0.69
N MET A 108 -9.94 3.55 -1.32
CA MET A 108 -10.36 4.74 -0.60
C MET A 108 -11.86 4.69 -0.34
N ASP A 109 -12.24 4.69 0.93
CA ASP A 109 -13.63 4.85 1.36
C ASP A 109 -14.16 6.19 0.85
N THR A 110 -14.89 6.15 -0.25
CA THR A 110 -15.23 7.36 -1.01
C THR A 110 -16.20 8.25 -0.22
N GLU A 111 -16.98 7.66 0.69
CA GLU A 111 -17.92 8.35 1.58
C GLU A 111 -17.22 9.22 2.63
N THR A 112 -16.11 8.75 3.22
CA THR A 112 -15.36 9.49 4.25
C THR A 112 -14.56 10.64 3.63
N VAL A 113 -14.03 10.44 2.43
CA VAL A 113 -13.34 11.49 1.66
C VAL A 113 -14.30 12.62 1.30
N LEU A 114 -15.53 12.30 0.88
CA LEU A 114 -16.55 13.30 0.57
C LEU A 114 -17.01 14.08 1.81
N HIS A 115 -17.09 13.43 2.97
CA HIS A 115 -17.40 14.11 4.23
C HIS A 115 -16.29 15.09 4.62
N HIS A 116 -15.03 14.66 4.59
CA HIS A 116 -13.90 15.53 4.89
C HIS A 116 -13.70 16.65 3.87
N ALA A 117 -13.97 16.41 2.58
CA ALA A 117 -13.94 17.45 1.56
C ALA A 117 -14.97 18.56 1.86
N LYS A 118 -16.20 18.17 2.24
CA LYS A 118 -17.24 19.11 2.65
C LYS A 118 -16.87 19.89 3.92
N GLU A 119 -16.26 19.23 4.92
CA GLU A 119 -15.79 19.91 6.13
C GLU A 119 -14.69 20.95 5.85
N LEU A 120 -13.78 20.66 4.91
CA LEU A 120 -12.72 21.59 4.51
C LEU A 120 -13.26 22.79 3.70
N GLU A 121 -14.29 22.58 2.87
CA GLU A 121 -14.99 23.68 2.17
C GLU A 121 -15.71 24.61 3.16
N VAL A 122 -16.35 24.04 4.20
CA VAL A 122 -17.06 24.82 5.24
C VAL A 122 -16.10 25.64 6.11
N LEU A 123 -14.88 25.17 6.36
CA LEU A 123 -13.86 25.92 7.10
C LEU A 123 -13.22 27.05 6.27
N GLY A 124 -13.23 26.94 4.94
CA GLY A 124 -12.76 27.99 4.03
C GLY A 124 -13.69 29.21 3.97
N GLU A 125 -15.00 29.00 4.12
CA GLU A 125 -16.01 30.08 4.07
C GLU A 125 -16.10 30.92 5.36
N GLN A 126 -15.58 30.45 6.49
CA GLN A 126 -15.61 31.18 7.77
C GLN A 126 -14.41 32.12 8.01
N THR A 127 -13.47 32.22 7.06
CA THR A 127 -12.30 33.12 7.18
C THR A 127 -12.48 34.45 6.42
N GLU A 128 -13.71 34.84 6.11
CA GLU A 128 -14.04 36.19 5.67
C GLU A 128 -15.00 36.84 6.68
N PRO A 129 -14.51 37.56 7.70
CA PRO A 129 -15.31 38.60 8.32
C PRO A 129 -14.64 39.96 8.18
N SER A 130 -15.41 40.87 7.59
CA SER A 130 -15.34 42.31 7.79
C SER A 130 -14.19 43.07 7.10
N THR A 131 -14.40 43.37 5.83
CA THR A 131 -13.99 44.68 5.30
C THR A 131 -14.97 45.72 5.84
N GLU A 132 -14.68 46.29 7.01
CA GLU A 132 -15.26 47.59 7.38
C GLU A 132 -14.26 48.69 7.01
N PRO A 133 -14.63 49.66 6.14
CA PRO A 133 -13.82 50.83 5.92
C PRO A 133 -14.13 51.81 7.06
N MET A 134 -13.12 52.19 7.85
CA MET A 134 -13.29 53.30 8.79
C MET A 134 -12.18 54.33 8.58
N VAL A 135 -12.61 55.39 7.89
CA VAL A 135 -12.24 56.83 7.99
C VAL A 135 -10.81 57.17 8.39
#